data_AF-A0A9E3J6S7-F1
#
_entry.id   AF-A0A9E3J6S7-F1
#
_cell.length_a   1.000
_cell.length_b   1.000
_cell.length_c   1.000
_cell.angle_alpha   90.00
_cell.angle_beta   90.00
_cell.angle_gamma   90.00
#
_symmetry.space_group_name_H-M   'P 1'
#
loop_
_entity.id
_entity.type
_entity.pdbx_description
1 polymer ?
#
loop_
_entity_poly.entity_id
_entity_poly.type
_entity_poly.pdbx_seq_one_letter_code
_entity_poly.pdbx_strand_id
1 'polypeptide(L)'
;MGESRRGPFKSAVPSNVVSPVRRCSRTACGRPAVATLTYVYADSTAVLGPLATYAEPHCYDLCAEHSERLTAPRGWEVVRLLDASAPARPSGDDLEALANAVREAAR
;
A
#
# COMPACT_ATOMS: atom_id res chain seq x y z
N MET A 1 -39.54 -31.63 10.12
CA MET A 1 -39.47 -30.79 8.90
C MET A 1 -39.80 -29.36 9.27
N GLY A 2 -38.86 -28.42 9.11
CA GLY A 2 -39.19 -26.98 9.15
C GLY A 2 -38.17 -26.10 9.87
N GLU A 3 -36.87 -26.35 9.73
CA GLU A 3 -35.85 -25.52 10.38
C GLU A 3 -35.44 -24.34 9.49
N SER A 4 -35.87 -23.16 9.92
CA SER A 4 -35.13 -21.89 9.96
C SER A 4 -34.18 -21.59 8.79
N ARG A 5 -34.73 -21.00 7.73
CA ARG A 5 -33.95 -20.21 6.77
C ARG A 5 -33.75 -18.79 7.31
N ARG A 6 -32.73 -18.60 8.16
CA ARG A 6 -32.17 -17.27 8.46
C ARG A 6 -30.66 -17.32 8.39
N GLY A 7 -30.12 -16.90 7.25
CA GLY A 7 -28.71 -16.56 7.12
C GLY A 7 -28.55 -15.12 6.69
N PRO A 8 -28.26 -14.17 7.59
CA PRO A 8 -27.27 -13.14 7.35
C PRO A 8 -25.93 -13.75 7.81
N PHE A 9 -24.81 -13.66 7.10
CA PHE A 9 -24.12 -12.44 6.76
C PHE A 9 -23.23 -12.72 5.55
N LYS A 10 -23.72 -12.34 4.37
CA LYS A 10 -22.83 -12.00 3.27
C LYS A 10 -22.21 -10.65 3.65
N SER A 11 -20.94 -10.66 4.06
CA SER A 11 -20.16 -9.43 4.20
C SER A 11 -20.08 -8.80 2.80
N ALA A 12 -20.97 -7.85 2.57
CA ALA A 12 -21.11 -7.12 1.32
C ALA A 12 -20.68 -5.67 1.57
N VAL A 13 -19.46 -5.50 2.07
CA VAL A 13 -18.84 -4.18 2.06
C VAL A 13 -17.80 -4.20 0.94
N PRO A 14 -18.18 -3.83 -0.31
CA PRO A 14 -17.18 -3.22 -1.16
C PRO A 14 -16.79 -1.93 -0.45
N SER A 15 -15.58 -1.88 0.10
CA SER A 15 -15.00 -0.66 0.66
C SER A 15 -14.89 0.37 -0.46
N ASN A 16 -15.97 1.12 -0.71
CA ASN A 16 -16.01 2.22 -1.66
C ASN A 16 -15.49 3.51 -1.00
N VAL A 17 -14.45 3.38 -0.17
CA VAL A 17 -13.59 4.53 0.08
C VAL A 17 -12.78 4.67 -1.21
N VAL A 18 -13.35 5.40 -2.17
CA VAL A 18 -12.54 6.02 -3.21
C VAL A 18 -11.70 7.06 -2.48
N SER A 19 -10.58 6.61 -1.89
CA SER A 19 -9.47 7.50 -1.66
C SER A 19 -9.23 8.16 -3.02
N PRO A 20 -9.33 9.49 -3.17
CA PRO A 20 -9.01 10.12 -4.45
C PRO A 20 -7.62 9.59 -4.82
N VAL A 21 -7.56 8.79 -5.89
CA VAL A 21 -6.34 8.07 -6.24
C VAL A 21 -5.30 9.13 -6.48
N ARG A 22 -4.36 9.26 -5.53
CA ARG A 22 -3.37 10.32 -5.58
C ARG A 22 -2.58 10.15 -6.86
N ARG A 23 -2.42 11.25 -7.58
CA ARG A 23 -1.76 11.24 -8.89
C ARG A 23 -0.31 11.63 -8.73
N CYS A 24 0.50 11.15 -9.67
CA CYS A 24 1.89 11.54 -9.71
C CYS A 24 2.05 13.07 -9.80
N SER A 25 2.92 13.65 -8.97
CA SER A 25 3.20 15.09 -8.94
C SER A 25 4.03 15.56 -10.14
N ARG A 26 4.57 14.66 -10.96
CA ARG A 26 5.28 15.02 -12.21
C ARG A 26 4.28 15.63 -13.20
N THR A 27 4.63 16.79 -13.74
CA THR A 27 3.86 17.49 -14.78
C THR A 27 3.51 16.54 -15.93
N ALA A 28 2.28 16.62 -16.41
CA ALA A 28 1.72 15.76 -17.46
C ALA A 28 1.65 14.24 -17.14
N CYS A 29 1.94 13.81 -15.90
CA CYS A 29 1.75 12.43 -15.48
C CYS A 29 0.43 12.23 -14.73
N GLY A 30 -0.55 11.60 -15.37
CA GLY A 30 -1.83 11.26 -14.72
C GLY A 30 -1.85 9.94 -13.97
N ARG A 31 -0.72 9.21 -13.91
CA ARG A 31 -0.66 7.85 -13.34
C ARG A 31 -0.90 7.84 -11.83
N PRO A 32 -1.48 6.75 -11.28
CA PRO A 32 -1.64 6.59 -9.85
C PRO A 32 -0.27 6.58 -9.16
N ALA A 33 -0.19 7.29 -8.04
CA ALA A 33 0.99 7.29 -7.19
C ALA A 33 1.04 6.02 -6.34
N VAL A 34 2.26 5.54 -6.09
CA VAL A 34 2.55 4.35 -5.27
C VAL A 34 3.65 4.61 -4.24
N ALA A 35 4.35 5.73 -4.37
CA ALA A 35 5.44 6.14 -3.50
C ALA A 35 5.31 7.62 -3.15
N THR A 36 5.85 8.01 -2.01
CA THR A 36 5.95 9.40 -1.58
C THR A 36 7.42 9.77 -1.40
N LEU A 37 7.83 10.87 -2.03
CA LEU A 37 9.17 11.45 -2.00
C LEU A 37 9.19 12.67 -1.07
N THR A 38 10.18 12.72 -0.19
CA THR A 38 10.45 13.85 0.70
C THR A 38 11.91 14.27 0.57
N TYR A 39 12.16 15.58 0.49
CA TYR A 39 13.50 16.14 0.51
C TYR A 39 13.86 16.64 1.92
N VAL A 40 14.93 16.08 2.48
CA VAL A 40 15.53 16.53 3.73
C VAL A 40 16.74 17.37 3.37
N TYR A 41 16.52 18.68 3.22
CA TYR A 41 17.54 19.61 2.73
C TYR A 41 18.76 19.73 3.65
N ALA A 42 18.56 19.68 4.96
CA ALA A 42 19.64 19.77 5.95
C ALA A 42 20.68 18.64 5.76
N ASP A 43 20.20 17.43 5.46
CA ASP A 43 21.01 16.24 5.24
C ASP A 43 21.31 15.98 3.75
N SER A 44 20.90 16.88 2.85
CA SER A 44 21.01 16.68 1.39
C SER A 44 20.49 15.29 0.97
N THR A 45 19.33 14.89 1.47
CA THR A 45 18.79 13.54 1.28
C THR A 45 17.40 13.56 0.64
N ALA A 46 17.19 12.66 -0.33
CA ALA A 46 15.91 12.39 -0.96
C ALA A 46 15.39 11.03 -0.45
N VAL A 47 14.36 11.07 0.40
CA VAL A 47 13.75 9.86 0.97
C VAL A 47 12.54 9.48 0.15
N LEU A 48 12.59 8.31 -0.46
CA LEU A 48 11.47 7.70 -1.16
C LEU A 48 10.92 6.55 -0.32
N GLY A 49 9.65 6.64 0.06
CA GLY A 49 8.97 5.57 0.80
C GLY A 49 7.65 5.15 0.16
N PRO A 50 6.93 4.20 0.78
CA PRO A 50 5.59 3.82 0.39
C PRO A 50 4.67 5.03 0.32
N LEU A 51 3.60 4.94 -0.48
CA LEU A 51 2.60 6.00 -0.56
C LEU A 51 2.09 6.34 0.85
N ALA A 52 2.31 7.59 1.30
CA ALA A 52 1.90 8.04 2.62
C ALA A 52 0.39 7.81 2.81
N THR A 53 -0.10 7.57 4.03
CA THR A 53 -1.54 7.34 4.25
C THR A 53 -2.36 8.59 3.92
N TYR A 54 -1.81 9.77 4.18
CA TYR A 54 -2.44 11.07 3.94
C TYR A 54 -1.57 11.91 2.99
N ALA A 55 -2.21 12.88 2.32
CA ALA A 55 -1.49 13.82 1.46
C ALA A 55 -0.83 14.89 2.33
N GLU A 56 0.50 14.94 2.30
CA GLU A 56 1.31 15.90 3.05
C GLU A 56 1.72 17.07 2.15
N PRO A 57 1.60 18.34 2.59
CA PRO A 57 1.84 19.53 1.76
C PRO A 57 3.30 19.71 1.30
N HIS A 58 4.25 18.98 1.88
CA HIS A 58 5.70 19.07 1.56
C HIS A 58 6.25 17.81 0.88
N CYS A 59 5.37 16.90 0.47
CA CYS A 59 5.74 15.63 -0.12
C CYS A 59 5.29 15.55 -1.59
N TYR A 60 6.01 14.74 -2.37
CA TYR A 60 5.69 14.51 -3.77
C TYR A 60 5.28 13.06 -3.97
N ASP A 61 4.09 12.84 -4.50
CA ASP A 61 3.60 11.51 -4.80
C ASP A 61 4.08 11.07 -6.19
N LEU A 62 4.71 9.91 -6.30
CA LEU A 62 5.28 9.40 -7.55
C LEU A 62 4.63 8.07 -7.94
N CYS A 63 4.37 7.89 -9.23
CA CYS A 63 4.01 6.57 -9.77
C CYS A 63 5.24 5.65 -9.80
N ALA A 64 5.03 4.35 -10.00
CA ALA A 64 6.09 3.33 -10.01
C ALA A 64 7.28 3.74 -10.89
N GLU A 65 7.01 4.03 -12.17
CA GLU A 65 8.06 4.43 -13.12
C GLU A 65 8.82 5.69 -12.70
N HIS A 66 8.14 6.73 -12.21
CA HIS A 66 8.82 7.96 -11.79
C HIS A 66 9.59 7.80 -10.48
N SER A 67 9.13 6.89 -9.62
CA SER A 67 9.83 6.55 -8.39
C SER A 67 11.12 5.78 -8.69
N GLU A 68 11.10 4.87 -9.66
CA GLU A 68 12.26 4.10 -10.12
C GLU A 68 13.29 4.99 -10.82
N ARG A 69 12.82 5.86 -11.72
CA ARG A 69 13.68 6.76 -12.52
C ARG A 69 14.10 8.04 -11.80
N LEU A 70 13.72 8.20 -10.53
CA LEU A 70 14.09 9.37 -9.74
C LEU A 70 15.61 9.45 -9.58
N THR A 71 16.17 10.61 -9.92
CA THR A 71 17.57 10.97 -9.68
C THR A 71 17.60 12.18 -8.75
N ALA A 72 18.36 12.08 -7.67
CA ALA A 72 18.56 13.21 -6.75
C ALA A 72 19.53 14.26 -7.32
N PRO A 73 19.54 15.49 -6.79
CA PRO A 73 20.55 16.48 -7.11
C PRO A 73 21.99 15.98 -6.88
N ARG A 74 22.97 16.64 -7.49
CA ARG A 74 24.39 16.26 -7.31
C ARG A 74 24.79 16.41 -5.84
N GLY A 75 25.44 15.39 -5.30
CA GLY A 75 25.87 15.36 -3.90
C GLY A 75 24.77 14.99 -2.91
N TRP A 76 23.57 14.63 -3.39
CA TRP A 76 22.48 14.16 -2.52
C TRP A 76 22.41 12.64 -2.48
N GLU A 77 22.01 12.11 -1.33
CA GLU A 77 21.73 10.68 -1.15
C GLU A 77 20.26 10.35 -1.47
N VAL A 78 20.01 9.18 -2.08
CA VAL A 78 18.66 8.65 -2.26
C VAL A 78 18.46 7.48 -1.31
N VAL A 79 17.57 7.65 -0.33
CA VAL A 79 17.19 6.58 0.60
C VAL A 79 15.85 6.01 0.17
N ARG A 80 15.81 4.71 -0.14
CA ARG A 80 14.57 4.00 -0.52
C ARG A 80 14.11 3.14 0.65
N LEU A 81 13.00 3.52 1.26
CA LEU A 81 12.36 2.76 2.32
C LEU A 81 11.50 1.67 1.68
N LEU A 82 11.87 0.41 1.93
CA LEU A 82 11.03 -0.73 1.59
C LEU A 82 9.82 -0.76 2.53
N ASP A 83 8.67 -1.15 2.00
CA ASP A 83 7.44 -1.39 2.73
C ASP A 83 7.58 -2.61 3.65
N ALA A 84 8.31 -2.44 4.76
CA ALA A 84 8.43 -3.48 5.79
C ALA A 84 7.10 -3.77 6.52
N SER A 85 6.09 -2.90 6.34
CA SER A 85 4.76 -3.05 6.93
C SER A 85 3.78 -3.80 6.02
N ALA A 86 4.13 -4.12 4.77
CA ALA A 86 3.30 -5.01 3.98
C ALA A 86 3.25 -6.36 4.72
N PRO A 87 2.04 -6.91 4.99
CA PRO A 87 1.97 -8.22 5.63
C PRO A 87 2.73 -9.19 4.74
N ALA A 88 3.71 -9.89 5.34
CA ALA A 88 4.43 -10.94 4.64
C ALA A 88 3.38 -11.87 4.02
N ARG A 89 3.52 -12.14 2.71
CA ARG A 89 2.61 -13.05 2.03
C ARG A 89 2.62 -14.38 2.81
N PRO A 90 1.46 -14.87 3.29
CA PRO A 90 1.41 -16.12 4.03
C PRO A 90 1.99 -17.24 3.16
N SER A 91 2.79 -18.10 3.76
CA SER A 91 3.32 -19.26 3.06
C SER A 91 2.19 -20.27 2.77
N GLY A 92 2.43 -21.22 1.87
CA GLY A 92 1.44 -22.27 1.60
C GLY A 92 1.10 -23.09 2.84
N ASP A 93 2.08 -23.32 3.72
CA ASP A 93 1.92 -24.03 4.99
C ASP A 93 1.01 -23.26 5.95
N ASP A 94 1.18 -21.94 6.08
CA ASP A 94 0.30 -21.09 6.89
C ASP A 94 -1.16 -21.18 6.43
N LEU A 95 -1.38 -21.20 5.11
CA LEU A 95 -2.71 -21.33 4.53
C LEU A 95 -3.33 -22.71 4.81
N GLU A 96 -2.53 -23.76 4.75
CA GLU A 96 -2.97 -25.12 5.05
C GLU A 96 -3.31 -25.31 6.53
N ALA A 97 -2.47 -24.77 7.43
CA ALA A 97 -2.71 -24.76 8.86
C ALA A 97 -4.03 -24.04 9.23
N LEU A 98 -4.29 -22.88 8.63
CA LEU A 98 -5.56 -22.15 8.81
C LEU A 98 -6.75 -22.94 8.26
N ALA A 99 -6.62 -23.54 7.07
CA ALA A 99 -7.68 -24.36 6.49
C ALA A 99 -8.00 -25.56 7.39
N ASN A 100 -6.99 -26.14 8.03
CA ASN A 100 -7.17 -27.22 9.00
C ASN A 100 -7.87 -26.73 10.27
N ALA A 101 -7.43 -25.61 10.83
CA ALA A 101 -8.05 -25.02 12.02
C ALA A 101 -9.56 -24.73 11.82
N VAL A 102 -9.95 -24.24 10.64
CA VAL A 102 -11.37 -24.00 10.30
C VAL A 102 -12.17 -25.30 10.22
N ARG A 103 -11.62 -26.37 9.63
CA ARG A 103 -12.27 -27.69 9.58
C ARG A 103 -12.48 -28.26 10.99
N GLU A 104 -11.45 -28.13 11.84
CA GLU A 104 -11.49 -28.62 13.22
C GLU A 104 -12.47 -27.86 14.12
N ALA A 105 -12.71 -26.58 13.85
CA ALA A 105 -13.67 -25.76 14.60
C ALA A 105 -15.13 -25.98 14.17
N ALA A 106 -15.34 -26.56 12.98
CA ALA A 106 -16.67 -26.85 12.44
C ALA A 106 -17.20 -28.25 12.79
N ARG A 107 -16.38 -29.08 13.44
CA ARG A 107 -16.75 -30.40 13.96
C ARG A 107 -17.37 -30.28 15.37
#